data_AF-A0A6J5YX44-F1
#
_entry.id   AF-A0A6J5YX44-F1
#
_cell.length_a   1.000
_cell.length_b   1.000
_cell.length_c   1.000
_cell.angle_alpha   90.00
_cell.angle_beta   90.00
_cell.angle_gamma   90.00
#
_symmetry.space_group_name_H-M   'P 1'
#
loop_
_entity.id
_entity.type
_entity.pdbx_description
1 polymer ?
#
loop_
_entity_poly.entity_id
_entity_poly.type
_entity_poly.pdbx_seq_one_letter_code
_entity_poly.pdbx_strand_id
1 'polypeptide(L)'
;MDQTVPVAQMYERLLELAVPLAPLDLPLLDAHGATMASDLLLDEKVVIKSGAKINSTQIALAASLGLDRLPARPHPRVVIISAGDDLVEPGSKLADEDDEFESNSWFLTTFVREAGAHAFRVHTIPETSEELKLIIEDQLVRADLIVISGESQDESFELINSVLSQLGDITTVIPNLAESGKHSYGTIGPDKTPIVTLPGDHIGNYLSAEIFIRPMILKMLANNEIKRPSKKAKLSKSVNIEADKANYIRGRLKDDGSVEPLENQGSIATLSLADCLITLGEKDKKVSSGDLVNIIMID
;
A
#
# COMPACT_ATOMS: atom_id res chain seq x y z
N MET A 1 18.04 -17.31 7.65
CA MET A 1 18.04 -17.42 6.18
C MET A 1 16.68 -16.94 5.74
N ASP A 2 16.65 -15.80 5.07
CA ASP A 2 15.41 -15.18 4.61
C ASP A 2 14.76 -16.09 3.56
N GLN A 3 13.49 -16.44 3.77
CA GLN A 3 12.79 -17.36 2.89
C GLN A 3 12.19 -16.59 1.72
N THR A 4 12.53 -16.99 0.48
CA THR A 4 11.78 -16.54 -0.70
C THR A 4 10.41 -17.19 -0.69
N VAL A 5 9.35 -16.39 -0.84
CA VAL A 5 7.95 -16.85 -0.82
C VAL A 5 7.19 -16.38 -2.06
N PRO A 6 6.23 -17.17 -2.59
CA PRO A 6 5.35 -16.70 -3.66
C PRO A 6 4.61 -15.42 -3.29
N VAL A 7 4.36 -14.54 -4.27
CA VAL A 7 3.68 -13.25 -4.02
C VAL A 7 2.29 -13.46 -3.41
N ALA A 8 1.55 -14.46 -3.89
CA ALA A 8 0.23 -14.81 -3.37
C ALA A 8 0.27 -15.24 -1.89
N GLN A 9 1.32 -15.95 -1.47
CA GLN A 9 1.45 -16.40 -0.09
C GLN A 9 1.68 -15.20 0.85
N MET A 10 2.54 -14.26 0.46
CA MET A 10 2.75 -13.05 1.25
C MET A 10 1.50 -12.16 1.28
N TYR A 11 0.81 -12.03 0.14
CA TYR A 11 -0.46 -11.31 0.04
C TYR A 11 -1.51 -11.83 1.03
N GLU A 12 -1.71 -13.15 1.10
CA GLU A 12 -2.67 -13.77 2.02
C GLU A 12 -2.31 -13.51 3.48
N ARG A 13 -1.04 -13.69 3.86
CA ARG A 13 -0.55 -13.44 5.22
C ARG A 13 -0.72 -11.97 5.66
N LEU A 14 -0.43 -11.03 4.77
CA LEU A 14 -0.61 -9.61 5.07
C LEU A 14 -2.08 -9.23 5.20
N LEU A 15 -2.96 -9.83 4.37
CA LEU A 15 -4.39 -9.65 4.55
C LEU A 15 -4.87 -10.20 5.89
N GLU A 16 -4.33 -11.31 6.41
CA GLU A 16 -4.70 -11.84 7.73
C GLU A 16 -4.44 -10.85 8.87
N LEU A 17 -3.40 -10.02 8.75
CA LEU A 17 -3.11 -8.95 9.72
C LEU A 17 -4.10 -7.77 9.63
N ALA A 18 -4.71 -7.55 8.46
CA ALA A 18 -5.63 -6.44 8.22
C ALA A 18 -7.07 -6.82 8.64
N VAL A 19 -7.54 -6.20 9.73
CA VAL A 19 -8.89 -6.42 10.29
C VAL A 19 -9.72 -5.14 10.17
N PRO A 20 -11.02 -5.23 9.79
CA PRO A 20 -11.92 -4.08 9.82
C PRO A 20 -11.97 -3.41 11.18
N LEU A 21 -11.90 -2.07 11.19
CA LEU A 21 -12.05 -1.31 12.42
C LEU A 21 -13.45 -1.47 13.03
N ALA A 22 -13.52 -1.39 14.35
CA ALA A 22 -14.79 -1.41 15.08
C ALA A 22 -15.70 -0.28 14.57
N PRO A 23 -17.01 -0.55 14.44
CA PRO A 23 -17.94 0.46 13.96
C PRO A 23 -18.14 1.53 15.03
N LEU A 24 -18.22 2.78 14.60
CA LEU A 24 -18.55 3.93 15.40
C LEU A 24 -19.83 4.54 14.86
N ASP A 25 -20.60 5.15 15.73
CA ASP A 25 -21.65 6.06 15.27
C ASP A 25 -20.97 7.39 14.97
N LEU A 26 -20.84 7.77 13.70
CA LEU A 26 -20.07 8.95 13.27
C LEU A 26 -21.02 10.08 12.86
N PRO A 27 -20.72 11.36 13.21
CA PRO A 27 -21.40 12.50 12.61
C PRO A 27 -21.41 12.40 11.07
N LEU A 28 -22.46 12.89 10.40
CA LEU A 28 -22.57 12.77 8.94
C LEU A 28 -21.32 13.24 8.17
N LEU A 29 -20.70 14.34 8.59
CA LEU A 29 -19.48 14.85 7.93
C LEU A 29 -18.27 13.94 8.16
N ASP A 30 -18.14 13.35 9.34
CA ASP A 30 -17.06 12.42 9.67
C ASP A 30 -17.29 11.03 9.06
N ALA A 31 -18.54 10.68 8.76
CA ALA A 31 -18.91 9.46 8.07
C ALA A 31 -18.62 9.54 6.55
N HIS A 32 -18.38 10.72 5.99
CA HIS A 32 -18.08 10.86 4.56
C HIS A 32 -16.74 10.22 4.21
N GLY A 33 -16.77 9.26 3.27
CA GLY A 33 -15.62 8.46 2.87
C GLY A 33 -15.46 7.17 3.67
N ALA A 34 -16.08 7.07 4.84
CA ALA A 34 -16.09 5.89 5.69
C ALA A 34 -16.93 4.75 5.08
N THR A 35 -16.92 3.59 5.73
CA THR A 35 -17.69 2.42 5.26
C THR A 35 -18.88 2.15 6.16
N MET A 36 -20.06 1.99 5.57
CA MET A 36 -21.28 1.66 6.29
C MET A 36 -21.14 0.33 7.05
N ALA A 37 -21.44 0.33 8.36
CA ALA A 37 -21.23 -0.84 9.21
C ALA A 37 -22.41 -1.82 9.24
N SER A 38 -23.61 -1.34 8.90
CA SER A 38 -24.87 -2.10 8.86
C SER A 38 -25.79 -1.56 7.77
N ASP A 39 -26.77 -2.34 7.33
CA ASP A 39 -27.75 -1.84 6.36
C ASP A 39 -28.56 -0.67 6.94
N LEU A 40 -28.78 0.38 6.14
CA LEU A 40 -29.79 1.40 6.38
C LEU A 40 -31.07 1.02 5.64
N LEU A 41 -32.18 0.95 6.35
CA LEU A 41 -33.49 0.60 5.82
C LEU A 41 -34.38 1.84 5.69
N LEU A 42 -35.15 1.90 4.59
CA LEU A 42 -36.27 2.79 4.40
C LEU A 42 -37.47 1.95 3.93
N ASP A 43 -38.57 1.96 4.67
CA ASP A 43 -39.75 1.13 4.41
C ASP A 43 -39.39 -0.36 4.17
N GLU A 44 -38.58 -0.93 5.06
CA GLU A 44 -38.06 -2.32 4.99
C GLU A 44 -37.16 -2.62 3.78
N LYS A 45 -36.73 -1.60 3.02
CA LYS A 45 -35.80 -1.75 1.89
C LYS A 45 -34.43 -1.21 2.22
N VAL A 46 -33.40 -1.96 1.88
CA VAL A 46 -32.00 -1.51 1.99
C VAL A 46 -31.76 -0.35 1.02
N VAL A 47 -31.51 0.83 1.57
CA VAL A 47 -31.15 2.05 0.82
C VAL A 47 -29.65 2.37 0.89
N ILE A 48 -28.97 1.91 1.94
CA ILE A 48 -27.51 1.87 2.02
C ILE A 48 -27.13 0.49 2.54
N LYS A 49 -26.29 -0.24 1.80
CA LYS A 49 -25.84 -1.57 2.18
C LYS A 49 -24.66 -1.49 3.13
N SER A 50 -24.58 -2.40 4.09
CA SER A 50 -23.36 -2.68 4.85
C SER A 50 -22.18 -2.95 3.91
N GLY A 51 -21.02 -2.36 4.23
CA GLY A 51 -19.83 -2.41 3.38
C GLY A 51 -19.82 -1.40 2.23
N ALA A 52 -20.89 -0.60 2.05
CA ALA A 52 -20.89 0.47 1.06
C ALA A 52 -20.04 1.66 1.53
N LYS A 53 -19.27 2.25 0.61
CA LYS A 53 -18.62 3.54 0.85
C LYS A 53 -19.68 4.64 0.98
N ILE A 54 -19.57 5.45 2.01
CA ILE A 54 -20.49 6.56 2.28
C ILE A 54 -20.01 7.78 1.49
N ASN A 55 -20.69 8.11 0.38
CA ASN A 55 -20.39 9.30 -0.41
C ASN A 55 -21.42 10.42 -0.16
N SER A 56 -21.27 11.55 -0.84
CA SER A 56 -22.16 12.71 -0.72
C SER A 56 -23.66 12.37 -0.87
N THR A 57 -24.01 11.42 -1.74
CA THR A 57 -25.41 10.99 -1.94
C THR A 57 -25.96 10.19 -0.76
N GLN A 58 -25.15 9.34 -0.12
CA GLN A 58 -25.53 8.62 1.11
C GLN A 58 -25.68 9.59 2.29
N ILE A 59 -24.79 10.58 2.38
CA ILE A 59 -24.90 11.65 3.39
C ILE A 59 -26.19 12.47 3.21
N ALA A 60 -26.49 12.88 1.97
CA ALA A 60 -27.72 13.62 1.67
C ALA A 60 -28.98 12.79 1.98
N LEU A 61 -28.97 11.50 1.66
CA LEU A 61 -30.05 10.59 2.01
C LEU A 61 -30.23 10.51 3.53
N ALA A 62 -29.18 10.24 4.29
CA ALA A 62 -29.23 10.17 5.75
C ALA A 62 -29.78 11.47 6.37
N ALA A 63 -29.29 12.62 5.92
CA ALA A 63 -29.78 13.93 6.35
C ALA A 63 -31.26 14.14 6.02
N SER A 64 -31.71 13.73 4.82
CA SER A 64 -33.12 13.84 4.41
C SER A 64 -34.06 12.97 5.25
N LEU A 65 -33.54 11.89 5.83
CA LEU A 65 -34.25 11.01 6.77
C LEU A 65 -34.20 11.53 8.21
N GLY A 66 -33.56 12.68 8.46
CA GLY A 66 -33.42 13.28 9.78
C GLY A 66 -32.32 12.67 10.65
N LEU A 67 -31.41 11.88 10.06
CA LEU A 67 -30.24 11.35 10.77
C LEU A 67 -29.13 12.40 10.79
N ASP A 68 -28.48 12.57 11.94
CA ASP A 68 -27.26 13.38 12.10
C ASP A 68 -25.99 12.53 12.21
N ARG A 69 -26.15 11.20 12.26
CA ARG A 69 -25.08 10.22 12.41
C ARG A 69 -25.35 8.95 11.60
N LEU A 70 -24.28 8.23 11.27
CA LEU A 70 -24.34 6.93 10.61
C LEU A 70 -23.43 5.92 11.34
N PRO A 71 -23.87 4.65 11.48
CA PRO A 71 -23.00 3.58 11.96
C PRO A 71 -21.99 3.25 10.87
N ALA A 72 -20.75 3.68 11.05
CA ALA A 72 -19.69 3.60 10.06
C ALA A 72 -18.37 3.11 10.66
N ARG A 73 -17.57 2.43 9.84
CA ARG A 73 -16.19 2.06 10.18
C ARG A 73 -15.28 3.22 9.81
N PRO A 74 -14.53 3.79 10.77
CA PRO A 74 -13.71 4.96 10.51
C PRO A 74 -12.58 4.64 9.52
N HIS A 75 -11.98 5.69 8.98
CA HIS A 75 -10.77 5.59 8.17
C HIS A 75 -9.61 5.03 9.00
N PRO A 76 -8.91 3.97 8.53
CA PRO A 76 -7.71 3.49 9.18
C PRO A 76 -6.65 4.57 9.31
N ARG A 77 -6.04 4.67 10.48
CA ARG A 77 -4.89 5.55 10.73
C ARG A 77 -3.63 4.78 10.38
N VAL A 78 -2.92 5.24 9.37
CA VAL A 78 -1.71 4.59 8.87
C VAL A 78 -0.53 5.51 9.13
N VAL A 79 0.46 5.02 9.85
CA VAL A 79 1.71 5.74 10.07
C VAL A 79 2.74 5.28 9.07
N ILE A 80 3.30 6.22 8.31
CA ILE A 80 4.38 6.01 7.36
C ILE A 80 5.66 6.48 8.00
N ILE A 81 6.58 5.56 8.26
CA ILE A 81 7.92 5.85 8.77
C ILE A 81 8.90 5.70 7.63
N SER A 82 9.78 6.68 7.44
CA SER A 82 10.99 6.49 6.65
C SER A 82 12.21 6.72 7.50
N ALA A 83 13.19 5.84 7.34
CA ALA A 83 14.45 5.85 8.07
C ALA A 83 15.60 5.57 7.12
N GLY A 84 16.47 6.57 6.96
CA GLY A 84 17.70 6.53 6.16
C GLY A 84 18.47 7.82 6.45
N ASP A 85 19.77 7.72 6.69
CA ASP A 85 20.66 8.85 7.01
C ASP A 85 21.10 9.62 5.77
N ASP A 86 21.02 8.98 4.61
CA ASP A 86 21.17 9.52 3.26
C ASP A 86 19.93 10.30 2.76
N LEU A 87 18.81 10.25 3.50
CA LEU A 87 17.54 10.80 3.03
C LEU A 87 17.33 12.26 3.43
N VAL A 88 17.19 13.11 2.41
CA VAL A 88 17.03 14.56 2.56
C VAL A 88 15.61 15.01 2.16
N GLU A 89 14.98 15.87 2.95
CA GLU A 89 13.65 16.41 2.62
C GLU A 89 13.65 17.22 1.31
N PRO A 90 12.69 16.98 0.39
CA PRO A 90 12.53 17.75 -0.84
C PRO A 90 12.45 19.26 -0.59
N GLY A 91 13.17 20.03 -1.41
CA GLY A 91 13.29 21.49 -1.27
C GLY A 91 14.49 21.94 -0.44
N SER A 92 15.17 21.01 0.25
CA SER A 92 16.48 21.23 0.85
C SER A 92 17.59 21.03 -0.18
N LYS A 93 18.83 21.34 0.19
CA LYS A 93 20.02 21.02 -0.62
C LYS A 93 20.59 19.69 -0.14
N LEU A 94 20.98 18.85 -1.09
CA LEU A 94 21.82 17.68 -0.80
C LEU A 94 23.19 18.17 -0.31
N ALA A 95 23.73 17.52 0.72
CA ALA A 95 25.04 17.84 1.27
C ALA A 95 26.15 17.28 0.37
N ASP A 96 25.96 16.06 -0.14
CA ASP A 96 26.90 15.37 -1.04
C ASP A 96 26.19 14.52 -2.12
N GLU A 97 26.96 13.66 -2.80
CA GLU A 97 26.49 12.81 -3.90
C GLU A 97 25.86 11.49 -3.42
N ASP A 98 26.03 11.14 -2.14
CA ASP A 98 25.47 9.93 -1.54
C ASP A 98 24.07 10.21 -0.96
N ASP A 99 23.75 11.48 -0.67
CA ASP A 99 22.40 11.91 -0.28
C ASP A 99 21.37 11.78 -1.42
N GLU A 100 20.18 11.30 -1.09
CA GLU A 100 19.01 11.25 -1.97
C GLU A 100 17.80 11.99 -1.40
N PHE A 101 16.92 12.46 -2.28
CA PHE A 101 15.68 13.07 -1.81
C PHE A 101 14.70 12.01 -1.32
N GLU A 102 14.24 12.20 -0.08
CA GLU A 102 13.15 11.43 0.51
C GLU A 102 11.89 11.57 -0.34
N SER A 103 11.53 10.51 -1.06
CA SER A 103 10.38 10.47 -1.98
C SER A 103 9.39 9.35 -1.66
N ASN A 104 9.85 8.24 -1.08
CA ASN A 104 9.00 7.08 -0.78
C ASN A 104 7.95 7.40 0.27
N SER A 105 8.31 8.07 1.37
CA SER A 105 7.35 8.46 2.40
C SER A 105 6.32 9.45 1.89
N TRP A 106 6.69 10.33 0.96
CA TRP A 106 5.76 11.23 0.29
C TRP A 106 4.77 10.44 -0.55
N PHE A 107 5.28 9.56 -1.42
CA PHE A 107 4.45 8.65 -2.22
C PHE A 107 3.52 7.81 -1.35
N LEU A 108 4.04 7.09 -0.37
CA LEU A 108 3.24 6.22 0.51
C LEU A 108 2.18 7.01 1.26
N THR A 109 2.51 8.21 1.76
CA THR A 109 1.53 9.04 2.48
C THR A 109 0.36 9.45 1.59
N THR A 110 0.62 9.86 0.34
CA THR A 110 -0.46 10.25 -0.58
C THR A 110 -1.21 9.03 -1.12
N PHE A 111 -0.50 7.97 -1.45
CA PHE A 111 -1.06 6.70 -1.90
C PHE A 111 -2.04 6.08 -0.91
N VAL A 112 -1.67 6.08 0.39
CA VAL A 112 -2.54 5.59 1.46
C VAL A 112 -3.78 6.47 1.65
N ARG A 113 -3.67 7.78 1.43
CA ARG A 113 -4.82 8.69 1.43
C ARG A 113 -5.76 8.42 0.26
N GLU A 114 -5.22 8.16 -0.93
CA GLU A 114 -5.98 7.77 -2.12
C GLU A 114 -6.72 6.44 -1.90
N ALA A 115 -6.10 5.49 -1.18
CA ALA A 115 -6.75 4.25 -0.75
C ALA A 115 -7.86 4.45 0.29
N GLY A 116 -8.02 5.65 0.85
CA GLY A 116 -9.07 6.01 1.79
C GLY A 116 -8.68 5.89 3.27
N ALA A 117 -7.39 5.95 3.61
CA ALA A 117 -6.92 5.98 5.00
C ALA A 117 -6.43 7.38 5.43
N HIS A 118 -6.36 7.59 6.74
CA HIS A 118 -5.70 8.77 7.32
C HIS A 118 -4.21 8.49 7.49
N ALA A 119 -3.37 9.14 6.67
CA ALA A 119 -1.93 8.94 6.71
C ALA A 119 -1.18 9.98 7.55
N PHE A 120 -0.31 9.51 8.44
CA PHE A 120 0.64 10.28 9.24
C PHE A 120 2.06 10.00 8.77
N ARG A 121 2.75 11.02 8.24
CA ARG A 121 4.13 10.90 7.77
C ARG A 121 5.10 11.22 8.91
N VAL A 122 6.06 10.32 9.13
CA VAL A 122 7.15 10.46 10.09
C VAL A 122 8.45 10.16 9.35
N HIS A 123 9.20 11.20 9.03
CA HIS A 123 10.56 11.05 8.53
C HIS A 123 11.52 11.19 9.71
N THR A 124 12.49 10.29 9.81
CA THR A 124 13.44 10.23 10.91
C THR A 124 14.80 9.73 10.44
N ILE A 125 15.85 10.16 11.13
CA ILE A 125 17.22 9.68 10.94
C ILE A 125 17.67 9.14 12.30
N PRO A 126 17.39 7.87 12.63
CA PRO A 126 17.77 7.29 13.93
C PRO A 126 19.27 6.95 13.91
N GLU A 127 20.01 7.41 14.91
CA GLU A 127 21.44 7.04 15.07
C GLU A 127 21.60 5.71 15.83
N THR A 128 20.55 5.26 16.53
CA THR A 128 20.57 4.04 17.35
C THR A 128 19.28 3.22 17.29
N SER A 129 19.38 1.94 17.66
CA SER A 129 18.23 1.04 17.82
C SER A 129 17.23 1.56 18.84
N GLU A 130 17.72 2.13 19.93
CA GLU A 130 16.90 2.69 21.01
C GLU A 130 16.11 3.91 20.54
N GLU A 131 16.70 4.78 19.73
CA GLU A 131 16.00 5.92 19.13
C GLU A 131 14.88 5.46 18.19
N LEU A 132 15.18 4.55 17.26
CA LEU A 132 14.18 4.01 16.34
C LEU A 132 13.04 3.32 17.12
N LYS A 133 13.38 2.58 18.18
CA LYS A 133 12.39 1.95 19.05
C LYS A 133 11.44 2.97 19.67
N LEU A 134 11.97 4.04 20.27
CA LEU A 134 11.16 5.09 20.89
C LEU A 134 10.26 5.79 19.87
N ILE A 135 10.77 6.04 18.66
CA ILE A 135 9.99 6.62 17.57
C ILE A 135 8.80 5.71 17.25
N ILE A 136 9.04 4.42 17.02
CA ILE A 136 7.99 3.45 16.68
C ILE A 136 6.97 3.34 17.83
N GLU A 137 7.42 3.28 19.08
CA GLU A 137 6.53 3.22 20.25
C GLU A 137 5.64 4.46 20.38
N ASP A 138 6.17 5.68 20.12
CA ASP A 138 5.38 6.92 20.11
C ASP A 138 4.27 6.91 19.04
N GLN A 139 4.48 6.18 17.94
CA GLN A 139 3.51 6.08 16.86
C GLN A 139 2.33 5.14 17.18
N LEU A 140 2.50 4.16 18.06
CA LEU A 140 1.52 3.09 18.29
C LEU A 140 0.14 3.61 18.70
N VAL A 141 0.09 4.65 19.53
CA VAL A 141 -1.18 5.23 20.04
C VAL A 141 -2.10 5.77 18.92
N ARG A 142 -1.50 6.10 17.76
CA ARG A 142 -2.20 6.67 16.61
C ARG A 142 -2.20 5.77 15.38
N ALA A 143 -1.73 4.54 15.48
CA ALA A 143 -1.57 3.65 14.34
C ALA A 143 -2.53 2.45 14.41
N ASP A 144 -3.33 2.28 13.35
CA ASP A 144 -4.03 1.03 13.06
C ASP A 144 -3.19 0.15 12.11
N LEU A 145 -2.24 0.75 11.38
CA LEU A 145 -1.21 0.09 10.57
C LEU A 145 0.04 0.97 10.56
N ILE A 146 1.23 0.37 10.65
CA ILE A 146 2.51 1.04 10.42
C ILE A 146 3.14 0.50 9.15
N VAL A 147 3.61 1.40 8.28
CA VAL A 147 4.40 1.05 7.10
C VAL A 147 5.75 1.74 7.23
N ILE A 148 6.83 0.96 7.22
CA ILE A 148 8.20 1.48 7.24
C ILE A 148 8.79 1.34 5.84
N SER A 149 9.31 2.42 5.27
CA SER A 149 10.16 2.37 4.08
C SER A 149 11.62 2.40 4.53
N GLY A 150 12.41 1.41 4.14
CA GLY A 150 13.85 1.38 4.44
C GLY A 150 14.61 0.53 3.41
N GLU A 151 15.87 0.86 3.17
CA GLU A 151 16.70 0.19 2.17
C GLU A 151 16.81 -1.31 2.44
N SER A 152 16.32 -2.16 1.53
CA SER A 152 16.19 -3.60 1.80
C SER A 152 17.50 -4.40 1.80
N GLN A 153 18.63 -3.77 1.47
CA GLN A 153 19.93 -4.44 1.27
C GLN A 153 21.07 -3.82 2.08
N ASP A 154 20.77 -2.90 3.01
CA ASP A 154 21.76 -2.20 3.81
C ASP A 154 21.57 -2.41 5.33
N GLU A 155 22.52 -1.92 6.13
CA GLU A 155 22.53 -1.96 7.60
C GLU A 155 21.25 -1.39 8.22
N SER A 156 20.60 -0.43 7.55
CA SER A 156 19.32 0.15 7.97
C SER A 156 18.18 -0.89 8.09
N PHE A 157 18.08 -1.87 7.19
CA PHE A 157 17.06 -2.92 7.28
C PHE A 157 17.29 -3.84 8.47
N GLU A 158 18.53 -4.21 8.73
CA GLU A 158 18.88 -5.07 9.86
C GLU A 158 18.64 -4.34 11.19
N LEU A 159 18.93 -3.03 11.25
CA LEU A 159 18.58 -2.17 12.39
C LEU A 159 17.06 -2.17 12.61
N ILE A 160 16.27 -1.86 11.59
CA ILE A 160 14.79 -1.87 11.65
C ILE A 160 14.31 -3.24 12.14
N ASN A 161 14.76 -4.32 11.53
CA ASN A 161 14.31 -5.67 11.86
C ASN A 161 14.68 -6.08 13.30
N SER A 162 15.86 -5.67 13.78
CA SER A 162 16.29 -5.92 15.16
C SER A 162 15.40 -5.20 16.18
N VAL A 163 14.98 -3.98 15.88
CA VAL A 163 14.07 -3.20 16.73
C VAL A 163 12.67 -3.80 16.70
N LEU A 164 12.15 -4.11 15.51
CA LEU A 164 10.82 -4.69 15.36
C LEU A 164 10.70 -6.05 16.08
N SER A 165 11.74 -6.87 16.03
CA SER A 165 11.78 -8.17 16.72
C SER A 165 11.77 -8.05 18.25
N GLN A 166 12.14 -6.89 18.80
CA GLN A 166 12.01 -6.60 20.23
C GLN A 166 10.60 -6.10 20.60
N LEU A 167 9.89 -5.50 19.65
CA LEU A 167 8.58 -4.89 19.84
C LEU A 167 7.41 -5.85 19.58
N GLY A 168 7.64 -6.99 18.93
CA GLY A 168 6.59 -7.97 18.70
C GLY A 168 6.99 -9.16 17.82
N ASP A 169 5.98 -9.75 17.21
CA ASP A 169 6.10 -10.98 16.41
C ASP A 169 6.32 -10.60 14.95
N ILE A 170 7.54 -10.80 14.43
CA ILE A 170 7.95 -10.36 13.10
C ILE A 170 8.42 -11.54 12.26
N THR A 171 8.04 -11.52 10.98
CA THR A 171 8.52 -12.45 9.96
C THR A 171 9.20 -11.67 8.85
N THR A 172 10.41 -12.08 8.45
CA THR A 172 11.14 -11.52 7.31
C THR A 172 11.11 -12.49 6.15
N VAL A 173 10.76 -12.01 4.95
CA VAL A 173 10.72 -12.78 3.71
C VAL A 173 11.23 -11.95 2.53
N ILE A 174 11.47 -12.63 1.41
CA ILE A 174 11.63 -11.99 0.11
C ILE A 174 10.46 -12.47 -0.77
N PRO A 175 9.50 -11.62 -1.16
CA PRO A 175 8.49 -12.04 -2.13
C PRO A 175 9.15 -12.36 -3.46
N ASN A 176 8.62 -13.36 -4.16
CA ASN A 176 9.08 -13.76 -5.49
C ASN A 176 8.59 -12.77 -6.57
N LEU A 177 8.97 -11.51 -6.40
CA LEU A 177 8.54 -10.34 -7.14
C LEU A 177 9.76 -9.67 -7.78
N ALA A 178 9.66 -9.38 -9.08
CA ALA A 178 10.66 -8.60 -9.82
C ALA A 178 10.75 -7.18 -9.25
N GLU A 179 11.95 -6.59 -9.29
CA GLU A 179 12.20 -5.24 -8.76
C GLU A 179 11.70 -5.06 -7.31
N SER A 180 11.92 -6.05 -6.45
CA SER A 180 11.55 -6.04 -5.04
C SER A 180 12.67 -6.62 -4.18
N GLY A 181 12.65 -6.29 -2.88
CA GLY A 181 13.62 -6.75 -1.89
C GLY A 181 12.99 -7.40 -0.66
N LYS A 182 13.75 -7.42 0.45
CA LYS A 182 13.30 -7.94 1.74
C LYS A 182 12.10 -7.15 2.26
N HIS A 183 11.22 -7.88 2.93
CA HIS A 183 10.09 -7.34 3.66
C HIS A 183 10.03 -7.97 5.04
N SER A 184 9.75 -7.17 6.05
CA SER A 184 9.39 -7.65 7.39
C SER A 184 7.94 -7.31 7.64
N TYR A 185 7.18 -8.22 8.24
CA TYR A 185 5.80 -7.94 8.61
C TYR A 185 5.39 -8.71 9.86
N GLY A 186 4.36 -8.20 10.54
CA GLY A 186 3.84 -8.84 11.74
C GLY A 186 3.03 -7.88 12.59
N THR A 187 3.07 -8.07 13.90
CA THR A 187 2.33 -7.24 14.86
C THR A 187 3.22 -6.83 16.02
N ILE A 188 3.13 -5.56 16.44
CA ILE A 188 3.93 -5.01 17.52
C ILE A 188 3.06 -4.33 18.59
N GLY A 189 3.63 -4.17 19.79
CA GLY A 189 2.99 -3.48 20.89
C GLY A 189 1.82 -4.27 21.54
N PRO A 190 1.18 -3.67 22.56
CA PRO A 190 0.13 -4.32 23.34
C PRO A 190 -1.14 -4.58 22.52
N ASP A 191 -1.49 -3.68 21.60
CA ASP A 191 -2.68 -3.78 20.76
C ASP A 191 -2.45 -4.65 19.50
N LYS A 192 -1.26 -5.26 19.37
CA LYS A 192 -0.85 -6.07 18.22
C LYS A 192 -1.04 -5.32 16.89
N THR A 193 -0.62 -4.05 16.85
CA THR A 193 -0.70 -3.19 15.68
C THR A 193 0.07 -3.81 14.51
N PRO A 194 -0.58 -4.05 13.36
CA PRO A 194 0.08 -4.52 12.16
C PRO A 194 1.21 -3.59 11.71
N ILE A 195 2.32 -4.17 11.29
CA ILE A 195 3.45 -3.45 10.73
C ILE A 195 4.00 -4.16 9.49
N VAL A 196 4.40 -3.38 8.49
CA VAL A 196 5.03 -3.87 7.26
C VAL A 196 6.21 -2.97 6.88
N THR A 197 7.39 -3.56 6.70
CA THR A 197 8.57 -2.91 6.14
C THR A 197 8.64 -3.19 4.64
N LEU A 198 8.76 -2.13 3.85
CA LEU A 198 8.89 -2.14 2.40
C LEU A 198 10.33 -1.82 1.98
N PRO A 199 10.75 -2.25 0.78
CA PRO A 199 12.02 -1.85 0.19
C PRO A 199 12.16 -0.34 0.02
N GLY A 200 13.39 0.15 0.12
CA GLY A 200 13.77 1.55 -0.09
C GLY A 200 13.88 1.97 -1.56
N ASP A 201 14.00 1.02 -2.50
CA ASP A 201 14.00 1.37 -3.92
C ASP A 201 12.60 1.82 -4.38
N HIS A 202 12.52 2.89 -5.17
CA HIS A 202 11.24 3.52 -5.51
C HIS A 202 10.24 2.58 -6.19
N ILE A 203 10.75 1.71 -7.06
CA ILE A 203 9.92 0.79 -7.83
C ILE A 203 9.37 -0.32 -6.93
N GLY A 204 10.23 -0.97 -6.16
CA GLY A 204 9.86 -2.00 -5.21
C GLY A 204 8.92 -1.46 -4.14
N ASN A 205 9.16 -0.24 -3.65
CA ASN A 205 8.26 0.45 -2.72
C ASN A 205 6.87 0.64 -3.33
N TYR A 206 6.80 1.18 -4.56
CA TYR A 206 5.56 1.39 -5.30
C TYR A 206 4.80 0.08 -5.54
N LEU A 207 5.47 -0.93 -6.08
CA LEU A 207 4.85 -2.24 -6.36
C LEU A 207 4.35 -2.89 -5.08
N SER A 208 5.10 -2.79 -3.99
CA SER A 208 4.71 -3.36 -2.70
C SER A 208 3.53 -2.61 -2.08
N ALA A 209 3.45 -1.29 -2.26
CA ALA A 209 2.30 -0.50 -1.85
C ALA A 209 1.02 -0.92 -2.60
N GLU A 210 1.12 -1.10 -3.93
CA GLU A 210 0.01 -1.54 -4.78
C GLU A 210 -0.45 -2.97 -4.48
N ILE A 211 0.49 -3.90 -4.37
CA ILE A 211 0.20 -5.33 -4.24
C ILE A 211 -0.21 -5.68 -2.80
N PHE A 212 0.36 -5.03 -1.79
CA PHE A 212 0.21 -5.44 -0.39
C PHE A 212 -0.52 -4.40 0.46
N ILE A 213 -0.05 -3.15 0.49
CA ILE A 213 -0.56 -2.13 1.44
C ILE A 213 -1.97 -1.67 1.09
N ARG A 214 -2.25 -1.36 -0.18
CA ARG A 214 -3.58 -0.92 -0.61
C ARG A 214 -4.66 -1.98 -0.30
N PRO A 215 -4.46 -3.28 -0.61
CA PRO A 215 -5.39 -4.33 -0.20
C PRO A 215 -5.60 -4.44 1.31
N MET A 216 -4.56 -4.26 2.12
CA MET A 216 -4.69 -4.23 3.59
C MET A 216 -5.62 -3.08 4.02
N ILE A 217 -5.41 -1.87 3.51
CA ILE A 217 -6.24 -0.70 3.83
C ILE A 217 -7.69 -0.93 3.41
N LEU A 218 -7.93 -1.42 2.20
CA LEU A 218 -9.29 -1.69 1.72
C LEU A 218 -9.98 -2.78 2.55
N LYS A 219 -9.24 -3.78 3.03
CA LYS A 219 -9.77 -4.78 3.96
C LYS A 219 -10.10 -4.17 5.32
N MET A 220 -9.27 -3.28 5.86
CA MET A 220 -9.55 -2.55 7.12
C MET A 220 -10.77 -1.62 6.99
N LEU A 221 -11.04 -1.12 5.77
CA LEU A 221 -12.26 -0.40 5.43
C LEU A 221 -13.46 -1.31 5.20
N ALA A 222 -13.35 -2.64 5.35
CA ALA A 222 -14.39 -3.61 5.02
C ALA A 222 -14.96 -3.46 3.59
N ASN A 223 -14.11 -3.04 2.64
CA ASN A 223 -14.51 -2.90 1.25
C ASN A 223 -14.66 -4.30 0.62
N ASN A 224 -15.76 -4.52 -0.10
CA ASN A 224 -16.03 -5.77 -0.79
C ASN A 224 -15.12 -5.99 -2.01
N GLU A 225 -14.57 -4.90 -2.57
CA GLU A 225 -13.68 -4.93 -3.74
C GLU A 225 -12.29 -4.42 -3.36
N ILE A 226 -11.42 -5.36 -2.96
CA ILE A 226 -10.04 -5.05 -2.56
C ILE A 226 -9.03 -5.09 -3.72
N LYS A 227 -9.38 -5.77 -4.83
CA LYS A 227 -8.52 -5.89 -6.01
C LYS A 227 -8.77 -4.75 -6.97
N ARG A 228 -7.71 -4.24 -7.58
CA ARG A 228 -7.86 -3.26 -8.67
C ARG A 228 -8.57 -3.88 -9.88
N PRO A 229 -9.31 -3.08 -10.67
CA PRO A 229 -9.86 -3.52 -11.94
C PRO A 229 -8.76 -4.07 -12.84
N SER A 230 -9.01 -5.23 -13.43
CA SER A 230 -8.10 -5.84 -14.40
C SER A 230 -8.81 -6.16 -15.71
N LYS A 231 -8.06 -6.11 -16.80
CA LYS A 231 -8.53 -6.50 -18.13
C LYS A 231 -7.40 -7.10 -18.94
N LYS A 232 -7.76 -7.73 -20.06
CA LYS A 232 -6.76 -8.17 -21.05
C LYS A 232 -6.54 -7.08 -22.08
N ALA A 233 -5.29 -6.86 -22.46
CA ALA A 233 -4.89 -5.95 -23.52
C ALA A 233 -3.86 -6.63 -24.43
N LYS A 234 -3.82 -6.22 -25.71
CA LYS A 234 -2.75 -6.66 -26.62
C LYS A 234 -1.48 -5.89 -26.34
N LEU A 235 -0.37 -6.59 -26.18
CA LEU A 235 0.93 -6.00 -25.95
C LEU A 235 1.49 -5.40 -27.25
N SER A 236 1.82 -4.11 -27.29
CA SER A 236 2.31 -3.47 -28.53
C SER A 236 3.79 -3.72 -28.78
N LYS A 237 4.60 -3.93 -27.74
CA LYS A 237 6.04 -4.18 -27.80
C LYS A 237 6.43 -5.28 -26.81
N SER A 238 7.37 -6.15 -27.17
CA SER A 238 7.93 -7.13 -26.23
C SER A 238 8.59 -6.43 -25.05
N VAL A 239 8.58 -7.08 -23.89
CA VAL A 239 9.23 -6.58 -22.68
C VAL A 239 10.18 -7.63 -22.11
N ASN A 240 11.26 -7.16 -21.49
CA ASN A 240 12.16 -8.00 -20.71
C ASN A 240 11.54 -8.26 -19.34
N ILE A 241 11.65 -9.49 -18.87
CA ILE A 241 11.10 -9.90 -17.58
C ILE A 241 12.20 -10.57 -16.76
N GLU A 242 12.12 -10.46 -15.44
CA GLU A 242 12.90 -11.31 -14.55
C GLU A 242 12.27 -12.71 -14.54
N ALA A 243 12.99 -13.69 -15.07
CA ALA A 243 12.50 -15.07 -15.12
C ALA A 243 12.25 -15.62 -13.71
N ASP A 244 11.27 -16.52 -13.60
CA ASP A 244 10.89 -17.19 -12.36
C ASP A 244 10.38 -16.26 -11.24
N LYS A 245 10.05 -15.01 -11.55
CA LYS A 245 9.44 -14.02 -10.65
C LYS A 245 8.13 -13.46 -11.19
N ALA A 246 7.24 -13.01 -10.32
CA ALA A 246 6.10 -12.20 -10.73
C ALA A 246 6.62 -10.85 -11.24
N ASN A 247 6.15 -10.40 -12.40
CA ASN A 247 6.57 -9.12 -12.98
C ASN A 247 5.37 -8.18 -13.10
N TYR A 248 5.55 -6.93 -12.69
CA TYR A 248 4.58 -5.85 -12.80
C TYR A 248 5.20 -4.71 -13.59
N ILE A 249 4.96 -4.73 -14.90
CA ILE A 249 5.60 -3.82 -15.84
C ILE A 249 4.72 -2.60 -16.06
N ARG A 250 5.23 -1.41 -15.72
CA ARG A 250 4.55 -0.13 -15.98
C ARG A 250 4.29 0.05 -17.47
N GLY A 251 3.04 0.35 -17.82
CA GLY A 251 2.59 0.50 -19.19
C GLY A 251 1.60 1.64 -19.39
N ARG A 252 1.53 2.10 -20.64
CA ARG A 252 0.57 3.09 -21.13
C ARG A 252 -0.53 2.40 -21.93
N LEU A 253 -1.78 2.71 -21.63
CA LEU A 253 -2.92 2.23 -22.40
C LEU A 253 -3.13 3.15 -23.61
N LYS A 254 -3.20 2.57 -24.81
CA LYS A 254 -3.45 3.29 -26.05
C LYS A 254 -4.95 3.41 -26.34
N ASP A 255 -5.30 4.39 -27.16
CA ASP A 255 -6.68 4.62 -27.62
C ASP A 255 -7.30 3.41 -28.33
N ASP A 256 -6.46 2.59 -28.98
CA ASP A 256 -6.88 1.34 -29.63
C ASP A 256 -7.10 0.16 -28.66
N GLY A 257 -6.89 0.39 -27.36
CA GLY A 257 -7.01 -0.60 -26.30
C GLY A 257 -5.80 -1.52 -26.13
N SER A 258 -4.72 -1.35 -26.91
CA SER A 258 -3.45 -2.02 -26.69
C SER A 258 -2.66 -1.38 -25.55
N VAL A 259 -1.69 -2.12 -25.00
CA VAL A 259 -0.82 -1.64 -23.93
C VAL A 259 0.63 -1.58 -24.43
N GLU A 260 1.28 -0.45 -24.19
CA GLU A 260 2.70 -0.24 -24.46
C GLU A 260 3.49 -0.23 -23.15
N PRO A 261 4.46 -1.13 -22.95
CA PRO A 261 5.40 -1.02 -21.82
C PRO A 261 6.16 0.30 -21.90
N LEU A 262 6.28 1.00 -20.78
CA LEU A 262 7.12 2.19 -20.72
C LEU A 262 8.60 1.82 -20.88
N GLU A 263 9.37 2.75 -21.45
CA GLU A 263 10.82 2.60 -21.53
C GLU A 263 11.45 2.89 -20.15
N ASN A 264 12.59 2.26 -19.86
CA ASN A 264 13.33 2.40 -18.60
C ASN A 264 12.50 2.12 -17.32
N GLN A 265 12.18 0.85 -17.10
CA GLN A 265 11.41 0.38 -15.95
C GLN A 265 12.03 0.76 -14.59
N GLY A 266 13.36 0.95 -14.50
CA GLY A 266 14.03 1.40 -13.27
C GLY A 266 13.90 2.90 -12.97
N SER A 267 13.32 3.70 -13.87
CA SER A 267 13.17 5.15 -13.63
C SER A 267 11.89 5.46 -12.88
N ILE A 268 12.00 6.19 -11.76
CA ILE A 268 10.86 6.71 -10.99
C ILE A 268 9.88 7.55 -11.84
N ALA A 269 10.37 8.22 -12.88
CA ALA A 269 9.53 9.01 -13.79
C ALA A 269 8.44 8.16 -14.46
N THR A 270 8.68 6.86 -14.65
CA THR A 270 7.68 5.96 -15.24
C THR A 270 6.47 5.77 -14.36
N LEU A 271 6.60 5.93 -13.02
CA LEU A 271 5.46 5.86 -12.10
C LEU A 271 4.42 6.96 -12.38
N SER A 272 4.88 8.16 -12.77
CA SER A 272 3.98 9.27 -13.12
C SER A 272 3.40 9.19 -14.54
N LEU A 273 3.91 8.28 -15.38
CA LEU A 273 3.55 8.19 -16.80
C LEU A 273 2.72 6.95 -17.15
N ALA A 274 2.55 6.05 -16.18
CA ALA A 274 1.90 4.76 -16.36
C ALA A 274 0.40 4.86 -16.08
N ASP A 275 -0.41 4.22 -16.93
CA ASP A 275 -1.86 4.09 -16.71
C ASP A 275 -2.22 2.70 -16.18
N CYS A 276 -1.29 1.76 -16.26
CA CYS A 276 -1.50 0.38 -15.87
C CYS A 276 -0.20 -0.36 -15.53
N LEU A 277 -0.34 -1.49 -14.83
CA LEU A 277 0.69 -2.49 -14.63
C LEU A 277 0.34 -3.72 -15.45
N ILE A 278 1.20 -4.09 -16.40
CA ILE A 278 1.15 -5.37 -17.11
C ILE A 278 1.62 -6.45 -16.14
N THR A 279 0.74 -7.41 -15.85
CA THR A 279 1.00 -8.44 -14.84
C THR A 279 1.38 -9.75 -15.50
N LEU A 280 2.53 -10.29 -15.10
CA LEU A 280 3.01 -11.60 -15.52
C LEU A 280 3.29 -12.42 -14.25
N GLY A 281 2.80 -13.64 -14.21
CA GLY A 281 2.98 -14.55 -13.08
C GLY A 281 4.38 -15.14 -13.04
N GLU A 282 4.73 -15.75 -11.90
CA GLU A 282 6.06 -16.34 -11.64
C GLU A 282 6.48 -17.44 -12.64
N LYS A 283 5.54 -18.02 -13.38
CA LYS A 283 5.80 -19.09 -14.37
C LYS A 283 5.81 -18.59 -15.81
N ASP A 284 5.57 -17.30 -16.04
CA ASP A 284 5.59 -16.72 -17.36
C ASP A 284 7.05 -16.55 -17.82
N LYS A 285 7.34 -16.96 -19.06
CA LYS A 285 8.73 -17.03 -19.56
C LYS A 285 9.10 -15.92 -20.51
N LYS A 286 8.17 -15.56 -21.41
CA LYS A 286 8.36 -14.53 -22.41
C LYS A 286 7.01 -14.07 -22.94
N VAL A 287 6.87 -12.77 -23.13
CA VAL A 287 5.74 -12.15 -23.84
C VAL A 287 6.26 -11.39 -25.05
N SER A 288 5.56 -11.58 -26.16
CA SER A 288 5.89 -11.00 -27.47
C SER A 288 4.87 -9.94 -27.85
N SER A 289 5.25 -9.05 -28.77
CA SER A 289 4.29 -8.13 -29.37
C SER A 289 3.12 -8.90 -30.00
N GLY A 290 1.89 -8.44 -29.74
CA GLY A 290 0.65 -9.07 -30.17
C GLY A 290 0.01 -9.99 -29.12
N ASP A 291 0.74 -10.44 -28.11
CA ASP A 291 0.22 -11.31 -27.06
C ASP A 291 -0.84 -10.60 -26.22
N LEU A 292 -1.85 -11.36 -25.77
CA LEU A 292 -2.83 -10.87 -24.80
C LEU A 292 -2.26 -11.02 -23.38
N VAL A 293 -2.06 -9.90 -22.72
CA VAL A 293 -1.56 -9.82 -21.34
C VAL A 293 -2.64 -9.29 -20.41
N ASN A 294 -2.58 -9.68 -19.14
CA ASN A 294 -3.41 -9.08 -18.11
C ASN A 294 -2.79 -7.73 -17.72
N ILE A 295 -3.62 -6.71 -17.56
CA ILE A 295 -3.22 -5.42 -17.02
C ILE A 295 -4.10 -5.09 -15.81
N ILE A 296 -3.48 -4.51 -14.78
CA ILE A 296 -4.14 -3.85 -13.68
C ILE A 296 -4.17 -2.36 -13.98
N MET A 297 -5.36 -1.75 -13.95
CA MET A 297 -5.48 -0.30 -14.10
C MET A 297 -5.01 0.38 -12.81
N ILE A 298 -4.16 1.40 -12.93
CA ILE A 298 -3.74 2.28 -11.82
C ILE A 298 -4.34 3.66 -12.11
N ASP A 299 -4.63 4.42 -11.05
CA ASP A 299 -5.36 5.69 -11.16
C ASP A 299 -4.45 6.85 -11.58
#